data_AF-A0A9W6SCA5-F1
#
_entry.id   AF-A0A9W6SCA5-F1
#
_cell.length_a   1.000
_cell.length_b   1.000
_cell.length_c   1.000
_cell.angle_alpha   90.00
_cell.angle_beta   90.00
_cell.angle_gamma   90.00
#
_symmetry.space_group_name_H-M   'P 1'
#
loop_
_entity.id
_entity.type
_entity.pdbx_description
1 polymer ?
#
loop_
_entity_poly.entity_id
_entity_poly.type
_entity_poly.pdbx_seq_one_letter_code
_entity_poly.pdbx_strand_id
1 'polypeptide(L)'
;MIRVDPAAKGTHRDWLLFVNPASQLARENLTVRLSCDAGRTWPIAKLIHPGLAGYPTIAMVGKDRFGVFYENGDKSSYAKLTFATYRLSDLGAHC
;
A
#
# COMPACT_ATOMS: atom_id res chain seq x y z
N MET A 1 1.03 7.71 -0.94
CA MET A 1 0.05 7.46 -2.02
C MET A 1 0.75 7.62 -3.35
N ILE A 2 0.44 6.78 -4.33
CA ILE A 2 0.92 6.92 -5.70
C ILE A 2 -0.21 6.63 -6.69
N ARG A 3 -0.13 7.19 -7.88
CA ARG A 3 -0.89 6.72 -9.04
C ARG A 3 -0.15 5.53 -9.65
N VAL A 4 -0.87 4.47 -10.03
CA VAL A 4 -0.27 3.35 -10.76
C VAL A 4 0.15 3.86 -12.15
N ASP A 5 1.38 3.50 -12.54
CA ASP A 5 2.17 4.04 -13.66
C ASP A 5 1.38 4.86 -14.72
N PRO A 6 1.52 6.21 -14.74
CA PRO A 6 0.87 7.05 -15.75
C PRO A 6 1.44 6.86 -17.18
N ALA A 7 2.63 6.28 -17.33
CA ALA A 7 3.28 5.99 -18.61
C ALA A 7 2.87 4.63 -19.19
N ALA A 8 2.27 3.74 -18.38
CA ALA A 8 1.68 2.51 -18.88
C ALA A 8 0.47 2.84 -19.77
N LYS A 9 0.54 2.51 -21.07
CA LYS A 9 -0.64 2.52 -21.95
C LYS A 9 -1.61 1.43 -21.47
N GLY A 10 -2.75 1.80 -20.88
CA GLY A 10 -3.74 0.84 -20.38
C GLY A 10 -4.80 1.41 -19.42
N THR A 11 -5.66 0.53 -18.91
CA THR A 11 -6.91 0.75 -18.15
C THR A 11 -6.74 1.23 -16.70
N HIS A 12 -5.51 1.41 -16.20
CA HIS A 12 -5.24 1.63 -14.76
C HIS A 12 -4.92 3.10 -14.42
N ARG A 13 -5.14 4.06 -15.33
CA ARG A 13 -4.74 5.46 -15.11
C ARG A 13 -5.42 6.12 -13.91
N ASP A 14 -6.61 5.67 -13.55
CA ASP A 14 -7.35 6.18 -12.38
C ASP A 14 -7.06 5.42 -11.09
N TRP A 15 -6.16 4.44 -11.15
CA TRP A 15 -5.81 3.65 -9.99
C TRP A 15 -4.86 4.40 -9.08
N LEU A 16 -5.22 4.48 -7.80
CA LEU A 16 -4.39 5.03 -6.74
C LEU A 16 -4.09 3.95 -5.71
N LEU A 17 -2.83 3.83 -5.33
CA LEU A 17 -2.40 3.03 -4.18
C LEU A 17 -2.12 3.95 -2.99
N PHE A 18 -2.75 3.65 -1.87
CA PHE A 18 -2.53 4.31 -0.59
C PHE A 18 -2.05 3.27 0.43
N VAL A 19 -1.16 3.67 1.35
CA VAL A 19 -0.68 2.81 2.42
C VAL A 19 -0.60 3.59 3.71
N ASN A 20 -1.15 3.03 4.78
CA ASN A 20 -1.08 3.61 6.12
C ASN A 20 -1.32 2.53 7.20
N PRO A 21 -0.92 2.79 8.45
CA PRO A 21 -1.40 2.03 9.60
C PRO A 21 -2.92 2.25 9.74
N ALA A 22 -3.72 1.21 9.50
CA ALA A 22 -5.17 1.31 9.43
C ALA A 22 -5.84 1.08 10.79
N SER A 23 -5.45 1.90 11.78
CA SER A 23 -6.03 1.93 13.12
C SER A 23 -6.29 3.37 13.54
N GLN A 24 -7.35 3.60 14.30
CA GLN A 24 -7.69 4.92 14.84
C GLN A 24 -6.98 5.21 16.17
N LEU A 25 -6.46 4.17 16.83
CA LEU A 25 -5.95 4.24 18.20
C LEU A 25 -4.42 4.16 18.26
N ALA A 26 -3.81 3.45 17.31
CA ALA A 26 -2.38 3.17 17.33
C ALA A 26 -1.78 3.11 15.93
N ARG A 27 -0.45 3.16 15.88
CA ARG A 27 0.35 2.94 14.68
C ARG A 27 0.55 1.44 14.45
N GLU A 28 -0.49 0.79 13.94
CA GLU A 28 -0.54 -0.65 13.71
C GLU A 28 -1.40 -0.98 12.48
N ASN A 29 -1.37 -2.26 12.08
CA ASN A 29 -2.17 -2.78 10.98
C ASN A 29 -1.89 -2.09 9.64
N LEU A 30 -0.63 -2.13 9.19
CA LEU A 30 -0.23 -1.53 7.93
C LEU A 30 -1.02 -2.15 6.78
N THR A 31 -1.77 -1.31 6.07
CA THR A 31 -2.73 -1.74 5.05
C THR A 31 -2.51 -0.96 3.78
N VAL A 32 -2.50 -1.67 2.65
CA VAL A 32 -2.53 -1.07 1.31
C VAL A 32 -3.97 -1.01 0.84
N ARG A 33 -4.39 0.14 0.31
CA ARG A 33 -5.71 0.37 -0.28
C ARG A 33 -5.56 0.71 -1.75
N LEU A 34 -6.51 0.22 -2.55
CA LEU A 34 -6.61 0.54 -3.97
C LEU A 34 -7.94 1.25 -4.23
N SER A 35 -7.84 2.39 -4.87
CA SER A 35 -8.96 3.10 -5.50
C SER A 35 -8.82 2.94 -7.01
N CYS A 36 -9.94 2.75 -7.70
CA CYS A 36 -9.98 2.64 -9.17
C CYS A 36 -10.64 3.88 -9.82
N ASP A 37 -11.09 4.85 -9.02
CA ASP A 37 -11.92 5.98 -9.42
C ASP A 37 -11.31 7.33 -9.01
N ALA A 38 -9.97 7.41 -9.04
CA ALA A 38 -9.17 8.57 -8.67
C ALA A 38 -9.37 9.02 -7.20
N GLY A 39 -9.59 8.06 -6.29
CA GLY A 39 -9.63 8.28 -4.85
C GLY A 39 -11.02 8.58 -4.28
N ARG A 40 -12.08 8.48 -5.09
CA ARG A 40 -13.47 8.69 -4.61
C ARG A 40 -13.91 7.55 -3.70
N THR A 41 -13.58 6.30 -4.06
CA THR A 41 -13.85 5.12 -3.25
C THR A 41 -12.60 4.25 -3.09
N TRP A 42 -12.55 3.46 -2.01
CA TRP A 42 -11.44 2.57 -1.66
C TRP A 42 -11.96 1.16 -1.35
N PRO A 43 -12.58 0.47 -2.32
CA PRO A 43 -13.26 -0.80 -2.07
C PRO A 43 -12.29 -1.95 -1.76
N ILE A 44 -11.02 -1.81 -2.14
CA ILE A 44 -9.99 -2.83 -1.96
C ILE A 44 -9.04 -2.40 -0.85
N ALA A 45 -8.85 -3.28 0.14
CA ALA A 45 -7.91 -3.11 1.23
C ALA A 45 -7.22 -4.44 1.55
N LYS A 46 -5.90 -4.40 1.72
CA LYS A 46 -5.09 -5.56 2.08
C LYS A 46 -4.17 -5.23 3.25
N LEU A 47 -4.34 -5.95 4.35
CA LEU A 47 -3.41 -5.93 5.47
C LEU A 47 -2.09 -6.57 5.03
N ILE A 48 -1.00 -5.82 5.13
CA ILE A 48 0.35 -6.26 4.78
C ILE A 48 1.25 -6.45 5.99
N HIS A 49 0.89 -5.89 7.14
CA HIS A 49 1.55 -6.14 8.42
C HIS A 49 0.57 -5.97 9.60
N PRO A 50 0.24 -7.03 10.37
CA PRO A 50 -0.75 -6.99 11.46
C PRO A 50 -0.24 -6.37 12.77
N GLY A 51 1.05 -6.00 12.86
CA GLY A 51 1.66 -5.44 14.07
C GLY A 51 1.86 -3.93 14.02
N LEU A 52 2.73 -3.44 14.92
CA LEU A 52 3.15 -2.04 14.96
C LEU A 52 3.80 -1.64 13.64
N ALA A 53 3.33 -0.55 13.06
CA ALA A 53 3.84 -0.01 11.81
C ALA A 53 3.85 1.52 11.86
N GLY A 54 5.04 2.08 11.68
CA GLY A 54 5.26 3.53 11.69
C GLY A 54 4.98 4.14 10.33
N TYR A 55 5.88 5.01 9.87
CA TYR A 55 5.76 5.65 8.56
C TYR A 55 6.00 4.64 7.43
N PRO A 56 5.10 4.61 6.42
CA PRO A 56 5.34 3.89 5.18
C PRO A 56 5.56 4.85 3.99
N THR A 57 6.26 4.36 2.99
CA THR A 57 6.24 4.90 1.62
C THR A 57 6.05 3.77 0.62
N ILE A 58 5.46 4.08 -0.53
CA ILE A 58 5.09 3.12 -1.57
C ILE A 58 5.54 3.64 -2.93
N ALA A 59 6.04 2.74 -3.78
CA ALA A 59 6.46 3.03 -5.14
C ALA A 59 6.16 1.83 -6.05
N MET A 60 5.90 2.10 -7.34
CA MET A 60 6.00 1.04 -8.35
C MET A 60 7.47 0.66 -8.51
N VAL A 61 7.75 -0.64 -8.55
CA VAL A 61 9.10 -1.20 -8.76
C VAL A 61 9.18 -2.06 -10.01
N GLY A 62 8.12 -2.03 -10.82
CA GLY A 62 7.94 -2.75 -12.07
C GLY A 62 6.55 -2.44 -12.64
N LYS A 63 6.18 -3.12 -13.74
CA LYS A 63 4.87 -2.90 -14.39
C LYS A 63 3.69 -3.41 -13.57
N ASP A 64 3.87 -4.51 -12.85
CA ASP A 64 2.83 -5.24 -12.12
C ASP A 64 3.12 -5.37 -10.63
N ARG A 65 4.17 -4.68 -10.13
CA ARG A 65 4.71 -4.84 -8.79
C ARG A 65 4.93 -3.48 -8.13
N PHE A 66 4.51 -3.38 -6.88
CA PHE A 66 4.81 -2.25 -6.02
C PHE A 66 5.65 -2.70 -4.82
N GLY A 67 6.49 -1.81 -4.33
CA GLY A 67 7.26 -1.96 -3.10
C GLY A 67 6.70 -1.04 -2.02
N VAL A 68 6.71 -1.53 -0.78
CA VAL A 68 6.43 -0.72 0.41
C VAL A 68 7.67 -0.75 1.29
N PHE A 69 8.18 0.44 1.62
CA PHE A 69 9.23 0.64 2.60
C PHE A 69 8.63 1.27 3.85
N TYR A 70 8.79 0.63 5.01
CA TYR A 70 8.08 1.04 6.22
C TYR A 70 8.82 0.72 7.50
N GLU A 71 8.52 1.50 8.53
CA GLU A 71 8.97 1.26 9.90
C GLU A 71 8.04 0.25 10.62
N ASN A 72 8.60 -0.63 11.45
CA ASN A 72 7.86 -1.58 12.30
C ASN A 72 8.73 -2.05 13.49
N GLY A 73 8.20 -2.99 14.27
CA GLY A 73 8.93 -3.73 15.31
C GLY A 73 8.01 -4.30 16.39
N ASP A 74 8.54 -5.16 17.26
CA ASP A 74 7.72 -5.84 18.27
C ASP A 74 7.36 -4.94 19.47
N LYS A 75 8.25 -3.99 19.81
CA LYS A 75 8.10 -3.09 20.97
C LYS A 75 7.89 -1.62 20.61
N SER A 76 8.20 -1.24 19.37
CA SER A 76 8.10 0.13 18.88
C SER A 76 7.88 0.11 17.37
N SER A 77 7.03 0.99 16.88
CA SER A 77 6.74 1.16 15.45
C SER A 77 7.90 1.79 14.65
N TYR A 78 9.01 2.13 15.31
CA TYR A 78 10.19 2.79 14.73
C TYR A 78 11.49 1.95 14.84
N ALA A 79 11.40 0.69 15.27
CA ALA A 79 12.57 -0.11 15.63
C ALA A 79 13.29 -0.74 14.43
N LYS A 80 12.57 -0.98 13.34
CA LYS A 80 13.06 -1.71 12.16
C LYS A 80 12.52 -1.08 10.89
N LEU A 81 13.38 -1.00 9.87
CA LEU A 81 13.00 -0.67 8.51
C LEU A 81 12.82 -1.96 7.70
N THR A 82 11.68 -2.11 7.04
CA THR A 82 11.37 -3.26 6.18
C THR A 82 11.03 -2.78 4.79
N PHE A 83 11.61 -3.42 3.78
CA PHE A 83 11.17 -3.34 2.39
C PHE A 83 10.49 -4.64 2.00
N ALA A 84 9.27 -4.56 1.48
CA ALA A 84 8.51 -5.70 0.98
C ALA A 84 7.91 -5.37 -0.39
N THR A 85 7.80 -6.37 -1.27
CA THR A 85 7.18 -6.19 -2.60
C THR A 85 5.97 -7.07 -2.76
N TYR A 86 4.99 -6.57 -3.50
CA TYR A 86 3.71 -7.24 -3.76
C TYR A 86 3.33 -7.04 -5.22
N ARG A 87 2.65 -8.03 -5.80
CA ARG A 87 2.02 -7.87 -7.12
C ARG A 87 0.72 -7.11 -6.98
N LEU A 88 0.33 -6.36 -8.01
CA LEU A 88 -0.99 -5.73 -8.08
C LEU A 88 -2.12 -6.79 -7.98
N SER A 89 -1.91 -7.98 -8.57
CA SER A 89 -2.83 -9.11 -8.47
C SER A 89 -3.02 -9.62 -7.03
N ASP A 90 -2.05 -9.40 -6.15
CA ASP A 90 -2.14 -9.84 -4.75
C ASP A 90 -3.21 -9.07 -3.99
N LEU A 91 -3.66 -7.90 -4.50
CA LEU A 91 -4.78 -7.14 -3.94
C LEU A 91 -6.14 -7.80 -4.23
N GLY A 92 -6.18 -8.85 -5.07
CA GLY A 92 -7.43 -9.57 -5.43
C GLY A 92 -8.45 -8.69 -6.15
N ALA A 93 -8.00 -7.55 -6.65
CA ALA A 93 -8.85 -6.50 -7.18
C ALA A 93 -9.23 -6.75 -8.63
N HIS A 94 -10.53 -6.84 -8.87
CA HIS A 94 -11.13 -6.53 -10.16
C HIS A 94 -11.76 -5.14 -10.04
N CYS A 95 -11.04 -4.14 -10.53
CA CYS A 95 -11.68 -2.96 -11.09
C CYS A 95 -11.90 -3.25 -12.60
#